data_AF-A0A6I9YSL0-F1
#
_entry.id   AF-A0A6I9YSL0-F1
#
_cell.length_a   1.000
_cell.length_b   1.000
_cell.length_c   1.000
_cell.angle_alpha   90.00
_cell.angle_beta   90.00
_cell.angle_gamma   90.00
#
_symmetry.space_group_name_H-M   'P 1'
#
loop_
_entity.id
_entity.type
_entity.pdbx_description
1 polymer ?
#
loop_
_entity_poly.entity_id
_entity_poly.type
_entity_poly.pdbx_seq_one_letter_code
_entity_poly.pdbx_strand_id
1 'polypeptide(L)'
;WLFSRFSTGWSCGLHADWTELTNCVPALLDSKRDARLRPSRNYYYITILRDPVSRYLSEWRHVQRGATWKASLHVCDGRSPTSEELPSCYSGDDWSGCSLQEFMDCPYNLANNRQVRMLADLSLVGCYNLSVMPEEQRNQVLLDSAKENLKRMAFFGLTEFQRKTQYLFEKTFNMNFISPFTQYNSTRASSVDIEGATQRRIEALNFLDVELYGYAKDLFLQRYQFTRQKEHQEARRKRQEQRKVSRAKLGRSREQDGQNATADYIGNVEQWR
;
A
#
# COMPACT_ATOMS: atom_id res chain seq x y z
N TRP A 1 1.73 10.25 -15.17
CA TRP A 1 2.68 9.35 -14.49
C TRP A 1 1.98 8.46 -13.47
N LEU A 2 0.85 8.89 -12.89
CA LEU A 2 0.04 8.08 -11.96
C LEU A 2 -1.17 7.44 -12.68
N PHE A 3 -1.34 6.13 -12.56
CA PHE A 3 -2.58 5.43 -12.93
C PHE A 3 -3.42 5.24 -11.67
N SER A 4 -4.59 5.89 -11.62
CA SER A 4 -5.47 5.86 -10.44
C SER A 4 -6.86 6.37 -10.80
N ARG A 5 -7.85 6.13 -9.93
CA ARG A 5 -9.19 6.72 -10.03
C ARG A 5 -9.17 8.21 -10.34
N PHE A 6 -8.34 8.99 -9.65
CA PHE A 6 -8.36 10.45 -9.72
C PHE A 6 -7.50 11.03 -10.85
N SER A 7 -6.70 10.21 -11.54
CA SER A 7 -5.85 10.66 -12.64
C SER A 7 -6.28 10.09 -13.99
N THR A 8 -6.67 8.83 -14.03
CA THR A 8 -7.04 8.11 -15.26
C THR A 8 -8.49 7.61 -15.23
N GLY A 9 -9.24 7.86 -14.15
CA GLY A 9 -10.56 7.27 -13.99
C GLY A 9 -10.48 5.76 -13.76
N TRP A 10 -11.53 5.05 -14.19
CA TRP A 10 -11.67 3.61 -14.07
C TRP A 10 -11.38 2.88 -15.39
N SER A 11 -10.29 3.24 -16.07
CA SER A 11 -9.98 2.72 -17.42
C SER A 11 -9.82 1.20 -17.52
N CYS A 12 -9.59 0.52 -16.39
CA CYS A 12 -9.48 -0.94 -16.31
C CYS A 12 -10.64 -1.59 -15.52
N GLY A 13 -11.72 -0.84 -15.28
CA GLY A 13 -12.85 -1.29 -14.46
C GLY A 13 -12.99 -0.52 -13.15
N LEU A 14 -14.23 -0.41 -12.67
CA LEU A 14 -14.54 0.19 -11.37
C LEU A 14 -13.89 -0.65 -10.27
N HIS A 15 -13.05 -0.03 -9.44
CA HIS A 15 -12.30 -0.73 -8.39
C HIS A 15 -11.49 -1.93 -8.90
N ALA A 16 -10.91 -1.81 -10.10
CA ALA A 16 -10.10 -2.86 -10.73
C ALA A 16 -9.10 -3.48 -9.74
N ASP A 17 -9.13 -4.81 -9.63
CA ASP A 17 -8.28 -5.56 -8.70
C ASP A 17 -6.90 -5.91 -9.26
N TRP A 18 -6.09 -6.67 -8.52
CA TRP A 18 -4.76 -7.08 -8.99
C TRP A 18 -4.81 -7.84 -10.31
N THR A 19 -5.79 -8.75 -10.47
CA THR A 19 -5.94 -9.56 -11.68
C THR A 19 -6.33 -8.68 -12.86
N GLU A 20 -7.25 -7.75 -12.66
CA GLU A 20 -7.68 -6.81 -13.70
C GLU A 20 -6.57 -5.82 -14.08
N LEU A 21 -5.91 -5.19 -13.10
CA LEU A 21 -4.91 -4.15 -13.34
C LEU A 21 -3.65 -4.70 -14.02
N THR A 22 -3.15 -5.86 -13.59
CA THR A 22 -1.92 -6.44 -14.16
C THR A 22 -2.10 -6.89 -15.60
N ASN A 23 -3.31 -7.28 -16.00
CA ASN A 23 -3.66 -7.64 -17.37
C ASN A 23 -4.05 -6.43 -18.24
N CYS A 24 -4.61 -5.36 -17.67
CA CYS A 24 -5.11 -4.22 -18.42
C CYS A 24 -4.10 -3.06 -18.56
N VAL A 25 -3.43 -2.66 -17.48
CA VAL A 25 -2.65 -1.41 -17.43
C VAL A 25 -1.49 -1.39 -18.45
N PRO A 26 -0.68 -2.46 -18.62
CA PRO A 26 0.37 -2.47 -19.63
C PRO A 26 -0.20 -2.29 -21.04
N ALA A 27 -1.23 -3.06 -21.40
CA ALA A 27 -1.87 -2.97 -22.71
C ALA A 27 -2.42 -1.56 -22.98
N LEU A 28 -3.07 -0.93 -22.01
CA LEU A 28 -3.63 0.42 -22.16
C LEU A 28 -2.54 1.49 -22.34
N LEU A 29 -1.47 1.41 -21.56
CA LEU A 29 -0.45 2.45 -21.52
C LEU A 29 0.60 2.29 -22.63
N ASP A 30 0.86 1.06 -23.07
CA ASP A 30 1.89 0.75 -24.06
C ASP A 30 1.35 0.68 -25.50
N SER A 31 0.03 0.57 -25.70
CA SER A 31 -0.62 0.50 -27.03
C SER A 31 -0.59 1.80 -27.87
N LYS A 32 0.04 2.88 -27.40
CA LYS A 32 0.17 4.13 -28.17
C LYS A 32 1.53 4.20 -28.86
N ARG A 33 1.53 3.90 -30.18
CA ARG A 33 2.50 4.21 -31.25
C ARG A 33 3.98 4.29 -30.81
N ASP A 34 4.78 3.35 -31.29
CA ASP A 34 6.24 3.17 -31.08
C ASP A 34 6.67 2.20 -29.96
N ALA A 35 6.08 1.00 -29.93
CA ALA A 35 6.54 -0.11 -29.11
C ALA A 35 8.00 -0.54 -29.38
N ARG A 36 8.59 -0.18 -30.53
CA ARG A 36 9.97 -0.54 -30.89
C ARG A 36 11.03 0.48 -30.43
N LEU A 37 10.62 1.64 -29.90
CA LEU A 37 11.54 2.75 -29.58
C LEU A 37 11.47 3.20 -28.10
N ARG A 38 10.62 2.59 -27.27
CA ARG A 38 10.48 2.97 -25.86
C ARG A 38 11.12 1.93 -24.94
N PRO A 39 11.95 2.33 -23.95
CA PRO A 39 12.38 1.43 -22.90
C PRO A 39 11.17 0.88 -22.15
N SER A 40 11.28 -0.36 -21.65
CA SER A 40 10.24 -1.02 -20.86
C SER A 40 9.75 -0.10 -19.75
N ARG A 41 8.43 0.11 -19.64
CA ARG A 41 7.87 0.94 -18.57
C ARG A 41 7.88 0.18 -17.26
N ASN A 42 8.29 0.87 -16.20
CA ASN A 42 8.24 0.34 -14.85
C ASN A 42 6.88 0.69 -14.22
N TYR A 43 6.14 -0.33 -13.81
CA TYR A 43 4.88 -0.18 -13.10
C TYR A 43 5.10 -0.43 -11.60
N TYR A 44 4.90 0.62 -10.80
CA TYR A 44 5.02 0.55 -9.34
C TYR A 44 3.63 0.47 -8.72
N TYR A 45 3.15 -0.75 -8.51
CA TYR A 45 1.85 -0.98 -7.86
C TYR A 45 1.90 -0.57 -6.39
N ILE A 46 0.83 0.08 -5.95
CA ILE A 46 0.63 0.48 -4.56
C ILE A 46 -0.79 0.21 -4.10
N THR A 47 -0.99 0.00 -2.80
CA THR A 47 -2.33 -0.16 -2.21
C THR A 47 -2.40 0.36 -0.78
N ILE A 48 -3.61 0.45 -0.23
CA ILE A 48 -3.86 0.75 1.19
C ILE A 48 -4.77 -0.34 1.76
N LEU A 49 -4.37 -0.91 2.89
CA LEU A 49 -5.16 -1.89 3.62
C LEU A 49 -5.79 -1.30 4.89
N ARG A 50 -6.74 -2.03 5.44
CA ARG A 50 -7.45 -1.70 6.67
C ARG A 50 -7.77 -2.96 7.44
N ASP A 51 -7.82 -2.83 8.77
CA ASP A 51 -8.33 -3.84 9.67
C ASP A 51 -9.64 -4.45 9.13
N PRO A 52 -9.74 -5.78 8.98
CA PRO A 52 -10.86 -6.42 8.27
C PRO A 52 -12.22 -6.14 8.88
N VAL A 53 -12.34 -6.14 10.21
CA VAL A 53 -13.62 -5.84 10.89
C VAL A 53 -14.05 -4.40 10.60
N SER A 54 -13.13 -3.45 10.80
CA SER A 54 -13.36 -2.03 10.53
C SER A 54 -13.68 -1.76 9.06
N ARG A 55 -13.00 -2.46 8.14
CA ARG A 55 -13.23 -2.39 6.69
C ARG A 55 -14.60 -2.94 6.32
N TYR A 56 -14.96 -4.11 6.84
CA TYR A 56 -16.23 -4.78 6.57
C TYR A 56 -17.42 -3.94 7.05
N LEU A 57 -17.38 -3.43 8.29
CA LEU A 57 -18.41 -2.53 8.83
C LEU A 57 -18.52 -1.22 8.03
N SER A 58 -17.38 -0.66 7.59
CA SER A 58 -17.37 0.53 6.76
C SER A 58 -18.02 0.30 5.40
N GLU A 59 -17.84 -0.90 4.83
CA GLU A 59 -18.45 -1.30 3.58
C GLU A 59 -19.94 -1.52 3.74
N TRP A 60 -20.38 -2.25 4.78
CA TRP A 60 -21.79 -2.42 5.12
C TRP A 60 -22.50 -1.07 5.21
N ARG A 61 -21.95 -0.11 5.96
CA ARG A 61 -22.53 1.25 6.05
C ARG A 61 -22.56 1.98 4.72
N HIS A 62 -21.71 1.62 3.76
CA HIS A 62 -21.71 2.18 2.40
C HIS A 62 -22.79 1.55 1.54
N VAL A 63 -22.94 0.24 1.64
CA VAL A 63 -23.97 -0.53 0.94
C VAL A 63 -25.36 -0.15 1.44
N GLN A 64 -25.53 -0.03 2.77
CA GLN A 64 -26.76 0.41 3.41
C GLN A 64 -27.27 1.78 2.91
N ARG A 65 -26.38 2.63 2.34
CA ARG A 65 -26.73 3.94 1.77
C ARG A 65 -26.69 3.97 0.23
N GLY A 66 -26.74 2.82 -0.42
CA GLY A 66 -26.91 2.68 -1.88
C GLY A 66 -25.65 2.35 -2.68
N ALA A 67 -24.50 2.09 -2.05
CA ALA A 67 -23.34 1.61 -2.80
C ALA A 67 -23.52 0.15 -3.23
N THR A 68 -23.25 -0.14 -4.50
CA THR A 68 -23.29 -1.51 -5.05
C THR A 68 -21.99 -1.90 -5.71
N TRP A 69 -21.31 -0.93 -6.33
CA TRP A 69 -20.21 -1.18 -7.28
C TRP A 69 -20.59 -2.14 -8.41
N LYS A 70 -21.88 -2.21 -8.78
CA LYS A 70 -22.41 -3.15 -9.79
C LYS A 70 -21.82 -2.99 -11.21
N ALA A 71 -21.14 -1.87 -11.47
CA ALA A 71 -20.42 -1.62 -12.73
C ALA A 71 -18.96 -2.13 -12.72
N SER A 72 -18.54 -2.86 -11.68
CA SER A 72 -17.25 -3.55 -11.65
C SER A 72 -17.26 -4.68 -12.68
N LEU A 73 -16.16 -4.84 -13.42
CA LEU A 73 -16.11 -5.79 -14.54
C LEU A 73 -15.78 -7.20 -14.07
N HIS A 74 -14.96 -7.32 -13.02
CA HIS A 74 -14.51 -8.61 -12.47
C HIS A 74 -13.81 -9.47 -13.53
N VAL A 75 -13.02 -8.83 -14.41
CA VAL A 75 -12.38 -9.55 -15.52
C VAL A 75 -11.31 -10.49 -14.99
N CYS A 76 -11.44 -11.77 -15.33
CA CYS A 76 -10.44 -12.79 -15.07
C CYS A 76 -10.42 -13.76 -16.27
N ASP A 77 -9.22 -14.17 -16.70
CA ASP A 77 -9.01 -14.96 -17.93
C ASP A 77 -9.75 -14.40 -19.17
N GLY A 78 -9.77 -13.07 -19.28
CA GLY A 78 -10.29 -12.37 -20.45
C GLY A 78 -11.82 -12.22 -20.50
N ARG A 79 -12.56 -12.63 -19.47
CA ARG A 79 -14.04 -12.47 -19.41
C ARG A 79 -14.53 -12.02 -18.03
N SER A 80 -15.74 -11.46 -18.00
CA SER A 80 -16.49 -11.23 -16.76
C SER A 80 -17.18 -12.52 -16.28
N PRO A 81 -17.43 -12.66 -14.97
CA PRO A 81 -18.20 -13.78 -14.44
C PRO A 81 -19.67 -13.70 -14.87
N THR A 82 -20.29 -14.87 -14.98
CA THR A 82 -21.75 -14.97 -15.15
C THR A 82 -22.48 -14.69 -13.83
N SER A 83 -23.80 -14.48 -13.90
CA SER A 83 -24.63 -14.34 -12.68
C SER A 83 -24.71 -15.62 -11.84
N GLU A 84 -24.38 -16.78 -12.42
CA GLU A 84 -24.25 -18.05 -11.68
C GLU A 84 -22.93 -18.12 -10.90
N GLU A 85 -21.84 -17.64 -11.51
CA GLU A 85 -20.51 -17.57 -10.87
C GLU A 85 -20.45 -16.47 -9.80
N LEU A 86 -21.20 -15.37 -9.98
CA LEU A 86 -21.26 -14.26 -9.05
C LEU A 86 -22.71 -13.75 -8.87
N PRO A 87 -23.50 -14.41 -8.00
CA PRO A 87 -24.88 -13.99 -7.70
C PRO A 87 -24.97 -12.65 -6.95
N SER A 88 -26.13 -11.98 -7.02
CA SER A 88 -26.39 -10.68 -6.36
C SER A 88 -27.06 -10.83 -4.99
N CYS A 89 -26.66 -10.02 -3.99
CA CYS A 89 -27.19 -10.09 -2.59
C CYS A 89 -28.49 -9.35 -2.40
N TYR A 90 -28.93 -8.68 -3.46
CA TYR A 90 -30.09 -7.84 -3.45
C TYR A 90 -30.86 -8.03 -4.76
N SER A 91 -32.16 -7.79 -4.65
CA SER A 91 -33.04 -7.68 -5.80
C SER A 91 -33.21 -6.21 -6.16
N GLY A 92 -33.42 -5.91 -7.45
CA GLY A 92 -33.60 -4.53 -7.91
C GLY A 92 -32.29 -3.75 -8.06
N ASP A 93 -32.32 -2.45 -7.76
CA ASP A 93 -31.26 -1.52 -8.14
C ASP A 93 -30.05 -1.51 -7.21
N ASP A 94 -30.28 -1.67 -5.91
CA ASP A 94 -29.25 -1.65 -4.87
C ASP A 94 -29.67 -2.43 -3.60
N TRP A 95 -28.80 -2.38 -2.57
CA TRP A 95 -29.01 -3.03 -1.27
C TRP A 95 -29.19 -1.98 -0.15
N SER A 96 -29.82 -0.85 -0.47
CA SER A 96 -30.10 0.22 0.49
C SER A 96 -30.94 -0.27 1.66
N GLY A 97 -30.65 0.22 2.85
CA GLY A 97 -31.38 -0.13 4.07
C GLY A 97 -31.04 -1.49 4.68
N CYS A 98 -30.20 -2.33 4.04
CA CYS A 98 -29.85 -3.64 4.59
C CYS A 98 -29.28 -3.56 6.02
N SER A 99 -29.77 -4.46 6.88
CA SER A 99 -29.26 -4.67 8.21
C SER A 99 -27.86 -5.32 8.17
N LEU A 100 -27.11 -5.21 9.26
CA LEU A 100 -25.82 -5.89 9.35
C LEU A 100 -25.98 -7.42 9.28
N GLN A 101 -27.10 -7.94 9.81
CA GLN A 101 -27.43 -9.36 9.77
C GLN A 101 -27.63 -9.85 8.33
N GLU A 102 -28.50 -9.19 7.55
CA GLU A 102 -28.69 -9.52 6.13
C GLU A 102 -27.38 -9.40 5.34
N PHE A 103 -26.57 -8.40 5.65
CA PHE A 103 -25.26 -8.21 5.03
C PHE A 103 -24.30 -9.38 5.32
N MET A 104 -24.29 -9.91 6.54
CA MET A 104 -23.49 -11.08 6.94
C MET A 104 -24.07 -12.41 6.45
N ASP A 105 -25.37 -12.50 6.23
CA ASP A 105 -26.08 -13.75 5.89
C ASP A 105 -25.97 -14.09 4.40
N CYS A 106 -25.65 -13.11 3.55
CA CYS A 106 -25.46 -13.35 2.12
C CYS A 106 -24.14 -14.12 1.84
N PRO A 107 -24.18 -15.37 1.33
CA PRO A 107 -22.97 -16.19 1.17
C PRO A 107 -22.05 -15.70 0.04
N TYR A 108 -22.60 -15.01 -0.96
CA TYR A 108 -21.85 -14.48 -2.10
C TYR A 108 -21.55 -12.97 -1.96
N ASN A 109 -21.61 -12.43 -0.74
CA ASN A 109 -21.26 -11.04 -0.47
C ASN A 109 -19.76 -10.78 -0.76
N LEU A 110 -19.49 -9.95 -1.78
CA LEU A 110 -18.14 -9.55 -2.17
C LEU A 110 -17.38 -8.74 -1.09
N ALA A 111 -18.03 -8.35 0.01
CA ALA A 111 -17.36 -7.83 1.19
C ALA A 111 -16.52 -8.91 1.89
N ASN A 112 -16.90 -10.17 1.85
CA ASN A 112 -16.16 -11.28 2.48
C ASN A 112 -14.79 -11.44 1.81
N ASN A 113 -13.72 -11.43 2.63
CA ASN A 113 -12.33 -11.59 2.19
C ASN A 113 -11.96 -10.68 1.00
N ARG A 114 -12.48 -9.44 0.98
CA ARG A 114 -12.30 -8.50 -0.13
C ARG A 114 -10.83 -8.20 -0.38
N GLN A 115 -10.02 -7.97 0.65
CA GLN A 115 -8.62 -7.57 0.46
C GLN A 115 -7.81 -8.72 -0.14
N VAL A 116 -8.00 -9.95 0.34
CA VAL A 116 -7.37 -11.15 -0.23
C VAL A 116 -7.82 -11.35 -1.68
N ARG A 117 -9.13 -11.37 -1.94
CA ARG A 117 -9.65 -11.55 -3.31
C ARG A 117 -9.10 -10.50 -4.27
N MET A 118 -9.05 -9.23 -3.86
CA MET A 118 -8.62 -8.14 -4.74
C MET A 118 -7.08 -8.03 -4.89
N LEU A 119 -6.31 -8.72 -4.06
CA LEU A 119 -4.84 -8.73 -4.15
C LEU A 119 -4.27 -10.02 -4.74
N ALA A 120 -5.05 -11.11 -4.72
CA ALA A 120 -4.67 -12.38 -5.31
C ALA A 120 -4.75 -12.34 -6.85
N ASP A 121 -3.98 -13.23 -7.47
CA ASP A 121 -4.20 -13.68 -8.83
C ASP A 121 -5.35 -14.69 -8.85
N LEU A 122 -6.50 -14.27 -9.36
CA LEU A 122 -7.70 -15.11 -9.37
C LEU A 122 -7.62 -16.22 -10.43
N SER A 123 -6.74 -16.10 -11.45
CA SER A 123 -6.55 -17.15 -12.46
C SER A 123 -6.04 -18.45 -11.82
N LEU A 124 -5.27 -18.35 -10.73
CA LEU A 124 -4.73 -19.49 -9.98
C LEU A 124 -5.80 -20.41 -9.38
N VAL A 125 -7.03 -19.90 -9.22
CA VAL A 125 -8.14 -20.63 -8.59
C VAL A 125 -9.35 -20.81 -9.50
N GLY A 126 -9.16 -20.68 -10.82
CA GLY A 126 -10.26 -20.77 -11.78
C GLY A 126 -11.21 -19.58 -11.72
N CYS A 127 -10.68 -18.39 -11.41
CA CYS A 127 -11.42 -17.13 -11.32
C CYS A 127 -12.57 -17.19 -10.29
N TYR A 128 -13.79 -16.96 -10.74
CA TYR A 128 -15.01 -16.97 -9.93
C TYR A 128 -15.73 -18.33 -9.94
N ASN A 129 -15.21 -19.33 -10.67
CA ASN A 129 -15.78 -20.66 -10.65
C ASN A 129 -15.32 -21.42 -9.39
N LEU A 130 -16.18 -21.46 -8.38
CA LEU A 130 -15.90 -22.10 -7.10
C LEU A 130 -15.80 -23.63 -7.17
N SER A 131 -16.22 -24.25 -8.27
CA SER A 131 -16.23 -25.73 -8.42
C SER A 131 -14.91 -26.30 -8.93
N VAL A 132 -13.94 -25.44 -9.29
CA VAL A 132 -12.66 -25.88 -9.89
C VAL A 132 -11.77 -26.62 -8.90
N MET A 133 -11.86 -26.28 -7.61
CA MET A 133 -11.07 -26.92 -6.55
C MET A 133 -11.77 -26.83 -5.18
N PRO A 134 -11.41 -27.70 -4.22
CA PRO A 134 -11.94 -27.62 -2.86
C PRO A 134 -11.69 -26.25 -2.21
N GLU A 135 -12.66 -25.81 -1.39
CA GLU A 135 -12.62 -24.49 -0.76
C GLU A 135 -11.34 -24.27 0.07
N GLU A 136 -10.91 -25.26 0.86
CA GLU A 136 -9.69 -25.18 1.66
C GLU A 136 -8.43 -24.94 0.81
N GLN A 137 -8.31 -25.66 -0.31
CA GLN A 137 -7.22 -25.47 -1.26
C GLN A 137 -7.27 -24.08 -1.91
N ARG A 138 -8.48 -23.66 -2.33
CA ARG A 138 -8.71 -22.33 -2.91
C ARG A 138 -8.30 -21.22 -1.96
N ASN A 139 -8.68 -21.34 -0.70
CA ASN A 139 -8.39 -20.38 0.35
C ASN A 139 -6.88 -20.21 0.58
N GLN A 140 -6.14 -21.32 0.62
CA GLN A 140 -4.69 -21.30 0.76
C GLN A 140 -4.02 -20.60 -0.44
N VAL A 141 -4.40 -20.97 -1.68
CA VAL A 141 -3.83 -20.38 -2.90
C VAL A 141 -4.10 -18.87 -2.97
N LEU A 142 -5.32 -18.44 -2.65
CA LEU A 142 -5.67 -17.02 -2.62
C LEU A 142 -4.85 -16.24 -1.61
N LEU A 143 -4.70 -16.77 -0.39
CA LEU A 143 -3.99 -16.09 0.67
C LEU A 143 -2.49 -15.98 0.36
N ASP A 144 -1.87 -17.05 -0.13
CA ASP A 144 -0.47 -17.05 -0.51
C ASP A 144 -0.20 -16.08 -1.67
N SER A 145 -1.07 -16.10 -2.68
CA SER A 145 -1.02 -15.16 -3.81
C SER A 145 -1.14 -13.70 -3.34
N ALA A 146 -2.14 -13.40 -2.50
CA ALA A 146 -2.34 -12.04 -1.96
C ALA A 146 -1.15 -11.56 -1.13
N LYS A 147 -0.57 -12.41 -0.26
CA LYS A 147 0.63 -12.09 0.53
C LYS A 147 1.83 -11.80 -0.37
N GLU A 148 2.07 -12.64 -1.37
CA GLU A 148 3.22 -12.48 -2.28
C GLU A 148 3.07 -11.23 -3.16
N ASN A 149 1.87 -10.99 -3.72
CA ASN A 149 1.59 -9.80 -4.52
C ASN A 149 1.75 -8.53 -3.69
N LEU A 150 1.17 -8.48 -2.48
CA LEU A 150 1.30 -7.35 -1.56
C LEU A 150 2.77 -7.09 -1.18
N LYS A 151 3.53 -8.15 -0.91
CA LYS A 151 4.96 -8.05 -0.58
C LYS A 151 5.77 -7.46 -1.74
N ARG A 152 5.45 -7.84 -2.98
CA ARG A 152 6.14 -7.37 -4.20
C ARG A 152 5.75 -5.95 -4.63
N MET A 153 4.59 -5.44 -4.20
CA MET A 153 4.21 -4.05 -4.46
C MET A 153 5.30 -3.09 -3.99
N ALA A 154 5.50 -2.03 -4.77
CA ALA A 154 6.51 -1.01 -4.46
C ALA A 154 6.26 -0.38 -3.09
N PHE A 155 4.98 -0.17 -2.75
CA PHE A 155 4.57 0.37 -1.46
C PHE A 155 3.16 -0.09 -1.11
N PHE A 156 2.87 -0.28 0.17
CA PHE A 156 1.50 -0.29 0.66
C PHE A 156 1.41 0.42 2.00
N GLY A 157 0.24 0.97 2.27
CA GLY A 157 -0.08 1.69 3.51
C GLY A 157 -1.14 0.98 4.34
N LEU A 158 -1.26 1.40 5.59
CA LEU A 158 -2.30 0.95 6.51
C LEU A 158 -3.11 2.15 6.99
N THR A 159 -4.43 1.99 6.99
CA THR A 159 -5.38 3.06 7.31
C THR A 159 -5.21 3.58 8.75
N GLU A 160 -4.82 2.69 9.67
CA GLU A 160 -4.60 2.94 11.10
C GLU A 160 -3.28 3.68 11.38
N PHE A 161 -2.41 3.83 10.38
CA PHE A 161 -1.06 4.39 10.56
C PHE A 161 -0.73 5.50 9.54
N GLN A 162 -1.62 6.48 9.36
CA GLN A 162 -1.51 7.53 8.33
C GLN A 162 -0.13 8.21 8.26
N ARG A 163 0.46 8.56 9.41
CA ARG A 163 1.80 9.18 9.47
C ARG A 163 2.94 8.25 9.06
N LYS A 164 2.85 6.97 9.40
CA LYS A 164 3.86 5.97 8.97
C LYS A 164 3.69 5.66 7.49
N THR A 165 2.45 5.60 7.01
CA THR A 165 2.08 5.46 5.60
C THR A 165 2.68 6.60 4.78
N GLN A 166 2.48 7.85 5.20
CA GLN A 166 3.13 9.02 4.60
C GLN A 166 4.65 8.85 4.54
N TYR A 167 5.30 8.61 5.69
CA TYR A 167 6.75 8.48 5.79
C TYR A 167 7.30 7.40 4.84
N LEU A 168 6.70 6.21 4.83
CA LEU A 168 7.17 5.12 3.97
C LEU A 168 6.94 5.43 2.48
N PHE A 169 5.84 6.06 2.10
CA PHE A 169 5.61 6.47 0.72
C PHE A 169 6.69 7.46 0.26
N GLU A 170 6.94 8.49 1.07
CA GLU A 170 7.94 9.53 0.80
C GLU A 170 9.34 8.92 0.63
N LYS A 171 9.73 7.98 1.50
CA LYS A 171 11.02 7.29 1.40
C LYS A 171 11.11 6.30 0.24
N THR A 172 10.02 5.64 -0.11
CA THR A 172 10.00 4.67 -1.22
C THR A 172 10.21 5.35 -2.56
N PHE A 173 9.54 6.47 -2.80
CA PHE A 173 9.57 7.17 -4.09
C PHE A 173 10.47 8.40 -4.10
N ASN A 174 11.14 8.71 -2.98
CA ASN A 174 11.93 9.93 -2.79
C ASN A 174 11.14 11.20 -3.12
N MET A 175 9.91 11.27 -2.59
CA MET A 175 8.96 12.38 -2.76
C MET A 175 8.57 12.94 -1.39
N ASN A 176 7.97 14.12 -1.35
CA ASN A 176 7.42 14.71 -0.12
C ASN A 176 5.99 15.19 -0.37
N PHE A 177 5.08 14.94 0.58
CA PHE A 177 3.77 15.55 0.55
C PHE A 177 3.86 17.00 1.06
N ILE A 178 3.02 17.89 0.48
CA ILE A 178 2.96 19.30 0.90
C ILE A 178 2.42 19.41 2.33
N SER A 179 1.33 18.69 2.60
CA SER A 179 0.67 18.68 3.89
C SER A 179 0.82 17.33 4.58
N PRO A 180 1.06 17.33 5.89
CA PRO A 180 1.12 16.10 6.66
C PRO A 180 -0.21 15.35 6.69
N PHE A 181 -0.16 14.02 6.65
CA PHE A 181 -1.35 13.19 6.80
C PHE A 181 -1.90 13.28 8.23
N THR A 182 -3.21 13.25 8.37
CA THR A 182 -3.91 13.32 9.67
C THR A 182 -4.62 12.00 9.96
N GLN A 183 -4.52 11.53 11.21
CA GLN A 183 -5.19 10.31 11.64
C GLN A 183 -6.62 10.65 12.06
N TYR A 184 -7.60 10.15 11.33
CA TYR A 184 -9.02 10.26 11.67
C TYR A 184 -9.55 8.91 12.11
N ASN A 185 -9.60 8.69 13.43
CA ASN A 185 -10.10 7.44 14.01
C ASN A 185 -11.63 7.41 14.13
N SER A 186 -12.29 8.58 14.13
CA SER A 186 -13.75 8.74 14.10
C SER A 186 -14.30 8.45 12.70
N THR A 187 -14.32 7.17 12.35
CA THR A 187 -14.86 6.68 11.08
C THR A 187 -16.30 6.18 11.24
N ARG A 188 -17.04 6.01 10.14
CA ARG A 188 -18.38 5.39 10.19
C ARG A 188 -18.37 3.96 10.74
N ALA A 189 -17.23 3.27 10.71
CA ALA A 189 -17.08 1.96 11.32
C ALA A 189 -16.89 2.06 12.84
N SER A 190 -16.10 3.03 13.31
CA SER A 190 -15.86 3.21 14.76
C SER A 190 -17.09 3.75 15.51
N SER A 191 -18.09 4.26 14.79
CA SER A 191 -19.39 4.64 15.38
C SER A 191 -20.38 3.48 15.48
N VAL A 192 -20.01 2.29 15.00
CA VAL A 192 -20.84 1.08 15.17
C VAL A 192 -20.34 0.36 16.41
N ASP A 193 -21.15 0.37 17.46
CA ASP A 193 -20.92 -0.49 18.60
C ASP A 193 -21.38 -1.91 18.23
N ILE A 194 -20.50 -2.89 18.37
CA ILE A 194 -20.79 -4.29 18.03
C ILE A 194 -20.48 -5.18 19.22
N GLU A 195 -21.37 -6.13 19.49
CA GLU A 195 -21.14 -7.14 20.50
C GLU A 195 -19.99 -8.08 20.10
N GLY A 196 -19.30 -8.67 21.08
CA GLY A 196 -18.18 -9.58 20.83
C GLY A 196 -18.56 -10.83 20.02
N ALA A 197 -19.82 -11.27 20.05
CA ALA A 197 -20.31 -12.34 19.18
C ALA A 197 -20.34 -11.91 17.70
N THR A 198 -20.87 -10.72 17.43
CA THR A 198 -20.92 -10.12 16.09
C THR A 198 -19.52 -9.88 15.54
N GLN A 199 -18.59 -9.39 16.36
CA GLN A 199 -17.20 -9.21 15.95
C GLN A 199 -16.57 -10.53 15.49
N ARG A 200 -16.68 -11.59 16.31
CA ARG A 200 -16.15 -12.92 15.96
C ARG A 200 -16.76 -13.48 14.69
N ARG A 201 -18.05 -13.22 14.46
CA ARG A 201 -18.73 -13.61 13.22
C ARG A 201 -18.16 -12.87 12.00
N ILE A 202 -17.91 -11.57 12.10
CA ILE A 202 -17.28 -10.79 11.02
C ILE A 202 -15.85 -11.27 10.76
N GLU A 203 -15.08 -11.56 11.83
CA GLU A 203 -13.74 -12.15 11.72
C GLU A 203 -13.79 -13.50 10.99
N ALA A 204 -14.75 -14.37 11.32
CA ALA A 204 -14.94 -15.65 10.65
C ALA A 204 -15.32 -15.50 9.16
N LEU A 205 -16.17 -14.53 8.80
CA LEU A 205 -16.49 -14.21 7.39
C LEU A 205 -15.30 -13.63 6.61
N ASN A 206 -14.33 -13.06 7.32
CA ASN A 206 -13.16 -12.38 6.75
C ASN A 206 -11.85 -13.03 7.20
N PHE A 207 -11.85 -14.34 7.46
CA PHE A 207 -10.71 -15.02 8.09
C PHE A 207 -9.41 -14.95 7.26
N LEU A 208 -9.51 -14.97 5.92
CA LEU A 208 -8.35 -14.77 5.05
C LEU A 208 -7.84 -13.33 5.14
N ASP A 209 -8.76 -12.36 5.15
CA ASP A 209 -8.44 -10.95 5.33
C ASP A 209 -7.78 -10.69 6.70
N VAL A 210 -8.22 -11.39 7.76
CA VAL A 210 -7.62 -11.33 9.11
C VAL A 210 -6.17 -11.81 9.07
N GLU A 211 -5.91 -12.94 8.42
CA GLU A 211 -4.55 -13.46 8.30
C GLU A 211 -3.67 -12.58 7.40
N LEU A 212 -4.19 -12.12 6.26
CA LEU A 212 -3.49 -11.19 5.37
C LEU A 212 -3.15 -9.89 6.10
N TYR A 213 -4.10 -9.32 6.85
CA TYR A 213 -3.87 -8.07 7.57
C TYR A 213 -2.84 -8.24 8.70
N GLY A 214 -2.86 -9.37 9.41
CA GLY A 214 -1.82 -9.72 10.39
C GLY A 214 -0.42 -9.72 9.76
N TYR A 215 -0.28 -10.42 8.62
CA TYR A 215 0.95 -10.42 7.82
C TYR A 215 1.35 -9.01 7.35
N ALA A 216 0.41 -8.28 6.76
CA ALA A 216 0.64 -6.94 6.21
C ALA A 216 1.08 -5.94 7.28
N LYS A 217 0.47 -6.02 8.47
CA LYS A 217 0.78 -5.16 9.62
C LYS A 217 2.19 -5.40 10.13
N ASP A 218 2.59 -6.66 10.29
CA ASP A 218 3.94 -7.00 10.70
C ASP A 218 4.98 -6.51 9.66
N LEU A 219 4.80 -6.88 8.38
CA LEU A 219 5.68 -6.46 7.30
C LEU A 219 5.79 -4.93 7.18
N PHE A 220 4.67 -4.22 7.30
CA PHE A 220 4.64 -2.76 7.24
C PHE A 220 5.44 -2.12 8.38
N LEU A 221 5.25 -2.60 9.63
CA LEU A 221 5.97 -2.08 10.78
C LEU A 221 7.46 -2.40 10.70
N GLN A 222 7.84 -3.59 10.21
CA GLN A 222 9.23 -3.93 9.93
C GLN A 222 9.85 -3.00 8.88
N ARG A 223 9.17 -2.77 7.74
CA ARG A 223 9.61 -1.82 6.70
C ARG A 223 9.80 -0.42 7.27
N TYR A 224 8.89 0.04 8.12
CA TYR A 224 8.98 1.33 8.80
C TYR A 224 10.21 1.41 9.69
N GLN A 225 10.43 0.42 10.57
CA GLN A 225 11.57 0.39 11.48
C GLN A 225 12.90 0.31 10.72
N PHE A 226 13.00 -0.56 9.73
CA PHE A 226 14.19 -0.71 8.89
C PHE A 226 14.55 0.62 8.20
N THR A 227 13.58 1.26 7.57
CA THR A 227 13.79 2.53 6.86
C THR A 227 14.23 3.63 7.82
N ARG A 228 13.63 3.71 9.02
CA ARG A 228 14.03 4.67 10.06
C ARG A 228 15.45 4.43 10.56
N GLN A 229 15.82 3.17 10.81
CA GLN A 229 17.16 2.82 11.27
C GLN A 229 18.22 3.16 10.23
N LYS A 230 17.96 2.84 8.95
CA LYS A 230 18.84 3.20 7.83
C LYS A 230 19.05 4.71 7.72
N GLU A 231 17.98 5.50 7.80
CA GLU A 231 18.04 6.97 7.79
C GLU A 231 18.89 7.52 8.96
N HIS A 232 18.72 6.97 10.17
CA HIS A 232 19.52 7.36 11.33
C HIS A 232 21.01 7.02 11.16
N GLN A 233 21.33 5.85 10.58
CA GLN A 233 22.71 5.46 10.30
C GLN A 233 23.36 6.37 9.26
N GLU A 234 22.65 6.71 8.19
CA GLU A 234 23.12 7.66 7.17
C GLU A 234 23.35 9.06 7.76
N ALA A 235 22.44 9.55 8.60
CA ALA A 235 22.61 10.82 9.29
C ALA A 235 23.84 10.81 10.23
N ARG A 236 24.08 9.71 10.95
CA ARG A 236 25.26 9.54 11.80
C ARG A 236 26.55 9.56 10.97
N ARG A 237 26.59 8.85 9.83
CA ARG A 237 27.75 8.84 8.92
C ARG A 237 28.05 10.24 8.39
N LYS A 238 27.04 10.97 7.89
CA LYS A 238 27.18 12.35 7.43
C LYS A 238 27.73 13.28 8.51
N ARG A 239 27.24 13.16 9.76
CA ARG A 239 27.76 13.94 10.91
C ARG A 239 29.22 13.62 11.22
N GLN A 240 29.62 12.35 11.14
CA GLN A 240 31.01 11.94 11.37
C GLN A 240 31.94 12.47 10.27
N GLU A 241 31.52 12.41 9.01
CA GLU A 241 32.26 12.96 7.86
C GLU A 241 32.43 14.48 8.00
N GLN A 242 31.36 15.20 8.34
CA GLN A 242 31.42 16.65 8.61
C GLN A 242 32.40 16.99 9.75
N ARG A 243 32.42 16.20 10.83
CA ARG A 243 33.38 16.37 11.93
C ARG A 243 34.82 16.12 11.49
N LYS A 244 35.07 15.10 10.65
CA LYS A 244 36.41 14.84 10.09
C LYS A 244 36.89 16.00 9.22
N VAL A 245 36.03 16.51 8.33
CA VAL A 245 36.34 17.66 7.47
C VAL A 245 36.61 18.91 8.30
N SER A 246 35.79 19.18 9.32
CA SER A 246 35.99 20.31 10.22
C SER A 246 37.32 20.24 10.99
N ARG A 247 37.68 19.05 11.53
CA ARG A 247 38.98 18.85 12.19
C ARG A 247 40.16 19.01 11.23
N ALA A 248 40.05 18.51 10.00
CA ALA A 248 41.09 18.67 8.99
C ALA A 248 41.30 20.14 8.59
N LYS A 249 40.21 20.92 8.45
CA LYS A 249 40.28 22.37 8.20
C LYS A 249 40.93 23.12 9.36
N LEU A 250 40.57 22.79 10.60
CA LEU A 250 41.16 23.41 11.80
C LEU A 250 42.65 23.06 11.95
N GLY A 251 43.04 21.82 11.62
CA GLY A 251 44.45 21.40 11.59
C GLY A 251 45.27 22.21 10.58
N ARG A 252 44.77 22.35 9.34
CA ARG A 252 45.42 23.18 8.31
C ARG A 252 45.54 24.66 8.72
N SER A 253 44.50 25.24 9.32
CA SER A 253 44.55 26.62 9.81
C SER A 253 45.65 26.82 10.87
N ARG A 254 45.78 25.86 11.80
CA ARG A 254 46.83 25.91 12.83
C ARG A 254 48.25 25.73 12.26
N GLU A 255 48.42 24.89 11.26
CA GLU A 255 49.71 24.75 10.55
C GLU A 255 50.08 26.04 9.82
N GLN A 256 49.10 26.71 9.21
CA GLN A 256 49.30 27.97 8.49
C GLN A 256 49.60 29.14 9.44
N ASP A 257 48.89 29.23 10.57
CA ASP A 257 49.18 30.21 11.64
C ASP A 257 50.56 29.98 12.29
N GLY A 258 50.95 28.72 12.48
CA GLY A 258 52.27 28.36 12.98
C GLY A 258 53.40 28.75 12.03
N GLN A 259 53.22 28.53 10.72
CA GLN A 259 54.20 28.95 9.71
C GLN A 259 54.34 30.48 9.63
N ASN A 260 53.23 31.22 9.69
CA ASN A 260 53.26 32.68 9.72
C ASN A 260 53.96 33.22 10.98
N ALA A 261 53.67 32.65 12.16
CA ALA A 261 54.35 33.04 13.40
C ALA A 261 55.86 32.76 13.37
N THR A 262 56.28 31.67 12.72
CA THR A 262 57.70 31.33 12.56
C THR A 262 58.39 32.27 11.57
N ALA A 263 57.72 32.66 10.49
CA ALA A 263 58.21 33.64 9.52
C ALA A 263 58.34 35.05 10.12
N ASP A 264 57.35 35.50 10.90
CA ASP A 264 57.41 36.77 11.63
C ASP A 264 58.54 36.79 12.68
N TYR A 265 58.79 35.65 13.35
CA TYR A 265 59.89 35.55 14.31
C TYR A 265 61.26 35.63 13.62
N ILE A 266 61.44 34.94 12.49
CA ILE A 266 62.70 34.98 11.70
C ILE A 266 62.93 36.38 11.11
N GLY A 267 61.90 37.02 10.56
CA GLY A 267 61.98 38.38 10.04
C GLY A 267 62.33 39.42 11.10
N ASN A 268 61.79 39.26 12.32
CA ASN A 268 62.19 40.10 13.45
C ASN A 268 63.63 39.83 13.90
N VAL A 269 64.14 38.59 13.88
CA VAL A 269 65.53 38.31 14.27
C VAL A 269 66.57 38.87 13.27
N GLU A 270 66.24 38.93 11.98
CA GLU A 270 67.11 39.55 10.96
C GLU A 270 67.20 41.09 11.09
N GLN A 271 66.20 41.73 11.69
CA GLN A 271 66.17 43.19 11.89
C GLN A 271 67.01 43.66 13.09
N TRP A 272 67.51 42.74 13.92
CA TRP A 272 68.33 43.02 15.11
C TRP A 272 69.81 42.56 14.96
N ARG A 273 70.23 42.19 13.75
CA ARG A 273 71.64 41.95 13.39
C ARG A 273 72.20 43.14 12.63
#